data_AF-A0A1T3CAJ5-F1
#
_entry.id   AF-A0A1T3CAJ5-F1
#
_cell.length_a   1.000
_cell.length_b   1.000
_cell.length_c   1.000
_cell.angle_alpha   90.00
_cell.angle_beta   90.00
_cell.angle_gamma   90.00
#
_symmetry.space_group_name_H-M   'P 1'
#
loop_
_entity.id
_entity.type
_entity.pdbx_description
1 polymer ?
#
loop_
_entity_poly.entity_id
_entity_poly.type
_entity_poly.pdbx_seq_one_letter_code
_entity_poly.pdbx_strand_id
1 'polypeptide(L)'
;MEAHKPEYQHFIPQFLLRNFSHKYAPSGKSKEGKSKKRDPKKKMYPGDQAVKSLCLSDDEFSFDESSFAVFENEASRIYRKIIKAYEDGKPTIWLKRTEKDVLRKFVFLLGDRGEGFHRKYNLDSMQDYDDDDDKELLQHYMAKHGFTKPIDVWFQSLEAIIDLDIDTEGCWTQHISESIYFPIAAKFIRHICDMYMAICTPVNHDEEFILTDTCYNVPSFTGLHRFLRGF
;
A
#
# COMPACT_ATOMS: atom_id res chain seq x y z
N MET A 1 27.52 12.52 -17.37
CA MET A 1 26.40 12.82 -16.46
C MET A 1 25.84 11.47 -16.07
N GLU A 2 26.05 11.08 -14.82
CA GLU A 2 25.58 9.80 -14.28
C GLU A 2 24.09 9.96 -13.95
N ALA A 3 23.24 9.11 -14.54
CA ALA A 3 21.81 9.09 -14.27
C ALA A 3 21.59 8.56 -12.84
N HIS A 4 20.93 9.35 -11.99
CA HIS A 4 20.56 8.93 -10.65
C HIS A 4 19.58 7.76 -10.75
N LYS A 5 20.00 6.61 -10.23
CA LYS A 5 19.17 5.41 -10.18
C LYS A 5 18.05 5.64 -9.15
N PRO A 6 16.77 5.47 -9.49
CA PRO A 6 15.71 5.64 -8.52
C PRO A 6 15.86 4.61 -7.40
N GLU A 7 15.91 5.09 -6.16
CA GLU A 7 16.03 4.26 -4.97
C GLU A 7 14.66 3.68 -4.62
N TYR A 8 14.60 2.35 -4.58
CA TYR A 8 13.37 1.59 -4.39
C TYR A 8 13.08 1.40 -2.89
N GLN A 9 11.99 2.00 -2.41
CA GLN A 9 11.53 1.84 -1.03
C GLN A 9 10.43 0.78 -0.96
N HIS A 10 10.67 -0.31 -0.22
CA HIS A 10 9.64 -1.28 0.10
C HIS A 10 8.58 -0.64 1.00
N PHE A 11 7.33 -0.58 0.53
CA PHE A 11 6.21 -0.15 1.36
C PHE A 11 5.85 -1.26 2.37
N ILE A 12 6.15 -1.02 3.65
CA ILE A 12 5.72 -1.88 4.75
C ILE A 12 4.65 -1.13 5.53
N PRO A 13 3.39 -1.60 5.58
CA PRO A 13 2.34 -0.98 6.37
C PRO A 13 2.80 -0.64 7.79
N GLN A 14 2.66 0.62 8.20
CA GLN A 14 3.00 1.08 9.54
C GLN A 14 2.36 0.27 10.67
N PHE A 15 1.16 -0.30 10.48
CA PHE A 15 0.56 -1.19 11.47
C PHE A 15 1.34 -2.51 11.64
N LEU A 16 1.97 -3.03 10.57
CA LEU A 16 2.91 -4.15 10.68
C LEU A 16 4.20 -3.69 11.34
N LEU A 17 4.69 -2.50 10.97
CA LEU A 17 5.90 -1.91 11.56
C LEU A 17 5.76 -1.64 13.07
N ARG A 18 4.55 -1.38 13.57
CA ARG A 18 4.28 -1.26 15.02
C ARG A 18 4.68 -2.51 15.78
N ASN A 19 4.51 -3.71 15.21
CA ASN A 19 4.94 -4.96 15.84
C ASN A 19 6.48 -5.09 15.90
N PHE A 20 7.19 -4.41 15.00
CA PHE A 20 8.66 -4.39 14.94
C PHE A 20 9.26 -3.09 15.51
N SER A 21 8.42 -2.23 16.09
CA SER A 21 8.83 -0.97 16.69
C SER A 21 9.49 -1.20 18.05
N HIS A 22 10.46 -0.36 18.38
CA HIS A 22 11.09 -0.33 19.70
C HIS A 22 11.18 1.12 20.18
N LYS A 23 11.32 1.29 21.50
CA LYS A 23 11.61 2.61 22.05
C LYS A 23 13.01 3.01 21.63
N TYR A 24 13.13 4.13 20.92
CA TYR A 24 14.40 4.69 20.51
C TYR A 24 15.23 5.01 21.76
N ALA A 25 16.41 4.40 21.84
CA ALA A 25 17.44 4.70 22.82
C ALA A 25 18.69 5.17 22.06
N PRO A 26 19.19 6.39 22.32
CA PRO A 26 20.38 6.89 21.63
C PRO A 26 21.58 5.98 21.95
N SER A 27 22.30 5.53 20.92
CA SER A 27 23.50 4.71 21.08
C SER A 27 24.68 5.57 21.53
N GLY A 28 24.77 5.82 22.83
CA GLY A 28 25.87 6.56 23.43
C GLY A 28 25.69 6.60 24.94
N LYS A 29 26.71 6.13 25.67
CA LYS A 29 26.73 6.04 27.14
C LYS A 29 26.12 7.29 27.77
N SER A 30 24.89 7.17 28.28
CA SER A 30 24.26 8.24 29.03
C SER A 30 25.02 8.42 30.34
N LYS A 31 25.84 9.47 30.43
CA LYS A 31 26.19 10.03 31.73
C LYS A 31 24.90 10.60 32.31
N GLU A 32 24.50 10.09 33.46
CA GLU A 32 23.31 10.52 34.19
C GLU A 32 23.28 12.06 34.33
N GLY A 33 22.11 12.65 34.04
CA GLY A 33 21.83 14.05 34.41
C GLY A 33 21.73 15.09 33.30
N LYS A 34 21.70 14.74 31.99
CA LYS A 34 21.43 15.75 30.93
C LYS A 34 20.10 15.51 30.22
N SER A 35 19.35 16.60 30.06
CA SER A 35 18.06 16.74 29.37
C SER A 35 17.95 15.89 28.10
N LYS A 36 16.79 15.26 27.88
CA LYS A 36 16.41 14.50 26.66
C LYS A 36 16.54 15.37 25.41
N LYS A 37 17.76 15.53 24.89
CA LYS A 37 17.99 16.30 23.67
C LYS A 37 17.56 15.45 22.47
N ARG A 38 16.86 16.10 21.55
CA ARG A 38 16.51 15.57 20.23
C ARG A 38 17.79 15.21 19.48
N ASP A 39 17.87 14.02 18.90
CA ASP A 39 18.93 13.66 17.96
C ASP A 39 18.79 14.58 16.73
N PRO A 40 19.76 15.47 16.44
CA PRO A 40 19.62 16.43 15.35
C PRO A 40 19.72 15.76 13.97
N LYS A 41 20.34 14.58 13.86
CA LYS A 41 20.45 13.85 12.59
C LYS A 41 19.18 13.05 12.29
N LYS A 42 18.64 12.36 13.30
CA LYS A 42 17.44 11.53 13.15
C LYS A 42 16.13 12.25 13.49
N LYS A 43 16.21 13.49 13.99
CA LYS A 43 15.07 14.29 14.46
C LYS A 43 14.19 13.59 15.53
N MET A 44 14.72 12.59 16.26
CA MET A 44 14.00 11.75 17.23
C MET A 44 14.34 12.08 18.70
N TYR A 45 13.41 11.84 19.63
CA TYR A 45 13.62 11.93 21.08
C TYR A 45 13.79 10.54 21.73
N PRO A 46 14.60 10.44 22.82
CA PRO A 46 14.67 9.23 23.63
C PRO A 46 13.27 8.79 24.13
N GLY A 47 12.85 7.59 23.72
CA GLY A 47 11.53 7.02 24.02
C GLY A 47 10.53 7.03 22.87
N ASP A 48 10.79 7.75 21.78
CA ASP A 48 9.95 7.71 20.57
C ASP A 48 9.91 6.30 20.00
N GLN A 49 8.81 5.91 19.37
CA GLN A 49 8.78 4.64 18.65
C GLN A 49 9.61 4.75 17.37
N ALA A 50 10.60 3.86 17.24
CA ALA A 50 11.45 3.75 16.08
C ALA A 50 11.44 2.31 15.56
N VAL A 51 11.64 2.16 14.27
CA VAL A 51 11.90 0.89 13.61
C VAL A 51 13.33 0.92 13.11
N LYS A 52 14.02 -0.23 13.11
CA LYS A 52 15.32 -0.32 12.45
C LYS A 52 15.10 -0.28 10.94
N SER A 53 15.05 0.92 10.39
CA SER A 53 15.02 1.16 8.95
C SER A 53 16.42 1.55 8.47
N LEU A 54 16.88 0.92 7.38
CA LEU A 54 18.02 1.39 6.61
C LEU A 54 17.46 2.41 5.62
N CYS A 55 17.67 3.70 5.91
CA CYS A 55 17.24 4.78 5.02
C CYS A 55 18.21 4.82 3.84
N LEU A 56 17.75 4.34 2.69
CA LEU A 56 18.42 4.46 1.40
C LEU A 56 17.61 5.52 0.64
N SER A 57 18.08 6.78 0.65
CA SER A 57 17.78 7.91 -0.27
C SER A 57 17.48 9.24 0.44
N ASP A 58 18.07 10.31 -0.10
CA ASP A 58 17.97 11.71 0.32
C ASP A 58 17.28 12.61 -0.76
N ASP A 59 16.64 12.05 -1.79
CA ASP A 59 16.24 12.82 -2.99
C ASP A 59 14.74 13.14 -3.16
N GLU A 60 14.53 14.26 -3.86
CA GLU A 60 13.41 15.19 -3.93
C GLU A 60 12.24 14.74 -4.85
N PHE A 61 11.60 13.60 -4.56
CA PHE A 61 10.32 13.25 -5.18
C PHE A 61 9.36 12.63 -4.16
N SER A 62 8.60 13.47 -3.46
CA SER A 62 7.60 13.00 -2.51
C SER A 62 6.28 12.74 -3.25
N PHE A 63 6.00 11.48 -3.57
CA PHE A 63 4.61 11.02 -3.48
C PHE A 63 4.10 11.47 -2.10
N ASP A 64 2.91 12.08 -2.03
CA ASP A 64 2.36 12.49 -0.75
C ASP A 64 1.91 11.25 0.03
N GLU A 65 2.89 10.55 0.59
CA GLU A 65 2.72 9.42 1.52
C GLU A 65 1.82 9.82 2.71
N SER A 66 1.57 11.11 2.94
CA SER A 66 0.64 11.54 3.99
C SER A 66 -0.78 11.08 3.72
N SER A 67 -1.25 11.15 2.47
CA SER A 67 -2.58 10.66 2.06
C SER A 67 -2.70 9.17 2.34
N PHE A 68 -1.68 8.40 1.93
CA PHE A 68 -1.64 6.97 2.18
C PHE A 68 -1.53 6.64 3.67
N ALA A 69 -0.71 7.37 4.43
CA ALA A 69 -0.55 7.14 5.86
C ALA A 69 -1.86 7.38 6.64
N VAL A 70 -2.64 8.39 6.24
CA VAL A 70 -3.99 8.62 6.79
C VAL A 70 -4.90 7.45 6.46
N PHE A 71 -4.90 7.00 5.20
CA PHE A 71 -5.71 5.89 4.74
C PHE A 71 -5.33 4.54 5.41
N GLU A 72 -4.03 4.30 5.58
CA GLU A 72 -3.50 3.13 6.29
C GLU A 72 -3.91 3.13 7.76
N ASN A 73 -3.89 4.28 8.41
CA ASN A 73 -4.36 4.40 9.79
C ASN A 73 -5.86 4.11 9.89
N GLU A 74 -6.66 4.51 8.90
CA GLU A 74 -8.07 4.16 8.82
C GLU A 74 -8.26 2.64 8.71
N ALA A 75 -7.59 1.99 7.75
CA ALA A 75 -7.62 0.53 7.61
C ALA A 75 -7.16 -0.19 8.89
N SER A 76 -6.09 0.29 9.53
CA SER A 76 -5.56 -0.25 10.79
C SER A 76 -6.57 -0.23 11.94
N ARG A 77 -7.41 0.81 12.01
CA ARG A 77 -8.48 0.88 13.03
C ARG A 77 -9.52 -0.20 12.80
N ILE A 78 -9.86 -0.49 11.55
CA ILE A 78 -10.82 -1.53 11.19
C ILE A 78 -10.21 -2.92 11.43
N TYR A 79 -8.95 -3.16 11.07
CA TYR A 79 -8.27 -4.42 11.39
C TYR A 79 -8.21 -4.68 12.90
N ARG A 80 -7.88 -3.67 13.72
CA ARG A 80 -7.89 -3.82 15.19
C ARG A 80 -9.27 -4.17 15.74
N LYS A 81 -10.33 -3.63 15.14
CA LYS A 81 -11.72 -3.99 15.48
C LYS A 81 -12.01 -5.46 15.16
N ILE A 82 -11.56 -5.95 14.01
CA ILE A 82 -11.71 -7.35 13.57
C ILE A 82 -10.93 -8.29 14.50
N ILE A 83 -9.64 -7.99 14.73
CA ILE A 83 -8.75 -8.80 15.59
C ILE A 83 -9.33 -8.89 17.00
N LYS A 84 -9.73 -7.77 17.60
CA LYS A 84 -10.31 -7.78 18.95
C LYS A 84 -11.60 -8.62 19.01
N ALA A 85 -12.47 -8.53 18.01
CA ALA A 85 -13.68 -9.34 17.99
C ALA A 85 -13.37 -10.85 17.90
N TYR A 86 -12.35 -11.20 17.12
CA TYR A 86 -11.86 -12.58 17.00
C TYR A 86 -11.25 -13.07 18.32
N GLU A 87 -10.39 -12.28 18.97
CA GLU A 87 -9.80 -12.58 20.29
C GLU A 87 -10.85 -12.72 21.39
N ASP A 88 -11.93 -11.93 21.33
CA ASP A 88 -13.09 -12.04 22.23
C ASP A 88 -13.93 -13.32 21.97
N GLY A 89 -13.57 -14.15 21.00
CA GLY A 89 -14.29 -15.37 20.63
C GLY A 89 -15.64 -15.12 19.95
N LYS A 90 -15.84 -13.95 19.33
CA LYS A 90 -17.11 -13.63 18.66
C LYS A 90 -17.21 -14.38 17.34
N PRO A 91 -18.33 -15.08 17.07
CA PRO A 91 -18.49 -15.87 15.84
C PRO A 91 -18.70 -14.99 14.60
N THR A 92 -19.16 -13.75 14.76
CA THR A 92 -19.43 -12.81 13.67
C THR A 92 -19.08 -11.37 14.05
N ILE A 93 -18.66 -10.59 13.06
CA ILE A 93 -18.46 -9.15 13.17
C ILE A 93 -19.28 -8.41 12.11
N TRP A 94 -19.93 -7.34 12.53
CA TRP A 94 -20.64 -6.44 11.61
C TRP A 94 -19.72 -5.28 11.23
N LEU A 95 -19.39 -5.18 9.94
CA LEU A 95 -18.70 -4.04 9.36
C LEU A 95 -19.69 -3.19 8.58
N LYS A 96 -19.56 -1.87 8.70
CA LYS A 96 -20.25 -0.94 7.81
C LYS A 96 -19.75 -1.16 6.39
N ARG A 97 -20.59 -0.85 5.40
CA ARG A 97 -20.18 -0.84 4.00
C ARG A 97 -18.93 0.02 3.78
N THR A 98 -18.91 1.23 4.34
CA THR A 98 -17.75 2.14 4.26
C THR A 98 -16.49 1.53 4.87
N GLU A 99 -16.59 0.82 5.99
CA GLU A 99 -15.44 0.10 6.58
C GLU A 99 -14.94 -1.02 5.64
N LYS A 100 -15.85 -1.77 5.02
CA LYS A 100 -15.50 -2.81 4.04
C LYS A 100 -14.82 -2.19 2.81
N ASP A 101 -15.33 -1.07 2.32
CA ASP A 101 -14.82 -0.39 1.14
C ASP A 101 -13.40 0.15 1.39
N VAL A 102 -13.13 0.72 2.57
CA VAL A 102 -11.78 1.09 3.03
C VAL A 102 -10.84 -0.12 2.97
N LEU A 103 -11.23 -1.25 3.55
CA LEU A 103 -10.38 -2.45 3.52
C LEU A 103 -10.12 -2.93 2.09
N ARG A 104 -11.12 -2.90 1.21
CA ARG A 104 -10.98 -3.39 -0.17
C ARG A 104 -10.05 -2.51 -0.99
N LYS A 105 -10.22 -1.19 -0.88
CA LYS A 105 -9.30 -0.20 -1.46
C LYS A 105 -7.88 -0.38 -0.90
N PHE A 106 -7.75 -0.57 0.42
CA PHE A 106 -6.45 -0.77 1.05
C PHE A 106 -5.71 -1.99 0.51
N VAL A 107 -6.40 -3.15 0.43
CA VAL A 107 -5.85 -4.38 -0.15
C VAL A 107 -5.44 -4.19 -1.62
N PHE A 108 -6.25 -3.49 -2.42
CA PHE A 108 -5.89 -3.16 -3.80
C PHE A 108 -4.61 -2.33 -3.86
N LEU A 109 -4.55 -1.23 -3.10
CA LEU A 109 -3.43 -0.31 -3.11
C LEU A 109 -2.15 -0.97 -2.60
N LEU A 110 -2.24 -1.89 -1.63
CA LEU A 110 -1.06 -2.69 -1.23
C LEU A 110 -0.52 -3.49 -2.41
N GLY A 111 -1.38 -4.11 -3.21
CA GLY A 111 -0.98 -4.91 -4.37
C GLY A 111 -0.42 -4.03 -5.48
N ASP A 112 -1.12 -2.94 -5.78
CA ASP A 112 -0.75 -2.01 -6.84
C ASP A 112 0.53 -1.25 -6.50
N ARG A 113 0.81 -0.92 -5.22
CA ARG A 113 2.08 -0.30 -4.76
C ARG A 113 3.29 -1.25 -4.72
N GLY A 114 3.15 -2.47 -5.22
CA GLY A 114 4.24 -3.43 -5.28
C GLY A 114 5.35 -3.09 -6.25
N GLU A 115 6.48 -3.80 -6.12
CA GLU A 115 7.66 -3.65 -6.98
C GLU A 115 7.33 -3.72 -8.47
N GLY A 116 6.42 -4.62 -8.85
CA GLY A 116 6.07 -4.85 -10.24
C GLY A 116 5.55 -3.58 -10.92
N PHE A 117 4.59 -2.91 -10.30
CA PHE A 117 4.01 -1.67 -10.83
C PHE A 117 4.94 -0.49 -10.66
N HIS A 118 5.68 -0.42 -9.55
CA HIS A 118 6.71 0.60 -9.39
C HIS A 118 7.75 0.51 -10.51
N ARG A 119 8.28 -0.68 -10.84
CA ARG A 119 9.22 -0.86 -11.96
C ARG A 119 8.57 -0.55 -13.32
N LYS A 120 7.28 -0.87 -13.49
CA LYS A 120 6.54 -0.59 -14.73
C LYS A 120 6.40 0.91 -15.01
N TYR A 121 6.15 1.72 -13.99
CA TYR A 121 5.88 3.16 -14.17
C TYR A 121 7.07 4.07 -13.83
N ASN A 122 8.01 3.62 -12.99
CA ASN A 122 9.18 4.41 -12.58
C ASN A 122 10.30 4.33 -13.62
N LEU A 123 10.04 4.94 -14.77
CA LEU A 123 10.93 4.97 -15.92
C LEU A 123 11.36 6.42 -16.20
N ASP A 124 12.59 6.58 -16.67
CA ASP A 124 13.13 7.88 -17.07
C ASP A 124 12.44 8.42 -18.33
N SER A 125 11.96 7.52 -19.19
CA SER A 125 11.32 7.85 -20.46
C SER A 125 10.22 6.85 -20.83
N MET A 126 9.20 7.34 -21.55
CA MET A 126 8.18 6.47 -22.18
C MET A 126 8.75 5.52 -23.24
N GLN A 127 9.98 5.72 -23.71
CA GLN A 127 10.64 4.79 -24.62
C GLN A 127 10.97 3.46 -23.93
N ASP A 128 11.36 3.53 -22.66
CA ASP A 128 11.77 2.38 -21.84
C ASP A 128 10.57 1.55 -21.33
N TYR A 129 9.35 1.99 -21.64
CA TYR A 129 8.13 1.29 -21.29
C TYR A 129 7.95 0.06 -22.19
N ASP A 130 8.13 -1.12 -21.60
CA ASP A 130 8.18 -2.44 -22.26
C ASP A 130 6.89 -3.23 -22.02
N ASP A 131 5.74 -2.60 -22.29
CA ASP A 131 4.42 -3.25 -22.28
C ASP A 131 3.64 -2.79 -23.51
N ASP A 132 3.81 -3.53 -24.60
CA ASP A 132 3.25 -3.20 -25.92
C ASP A 132 1.70 -3.19 -25.91
N ASP A 133 1.06 -3.88 -24.96
CA ASP A 133 -0.40 -3.96 -24.87
C ASP A 133 -1.03 -2.62 -24.46
N ASP A 134 -0.32 -1.80 -23.66
CA ASP A 134 -0.86 -0.54 -23.14
C ASP A 134 0.04 0.69 -23.31
N LYS A 135 1.20 0.56 -23.98
CA LYS A 135 2.12 1.67 -24.27
C LYS A 135 1.47 2.84 -25.00
N GLU A 136 0.76 2.58 -26.10
CA GLU A 136 0.10 3.62 -26.89
C GLU A 136 -1.02 4.32 -26.09
N LEU A 137 -1.75 3.54 -25.27
CA LEU A 137 -2.80 4.06 -24.40
C LEU A 137 -2.22 4.99 -23.34
N LEU A 138 -1.12 4.59 -22.71
CA LEU A 138 -0.44 5.39 -21.70
C LEU A 138 0.12 6.67 -22.32
N GLN A 139 0.76 6.60 -23.49
CA GLN A 139 1.25 7.78 -24.22
C GLN A 139 0.11 8.75 -24.55
N HIS A 140 -1.02 8.25 -25.06
CA HIS A 140 -2.17 9.07 -25.37
C HIS A 140 -2.75 9.75 -24.12
N TYR A 141 -2.88 9.00 -23.02
CA TYR A 141 -3.35 9.54 -21.74
C TYR A 141 -2.41 10.62 -21.21
N MET A 142 -1.10 10.38 -21.22
CA MET A 142 -0.10 11.35 -20.80
C MET A 142 -0.16 12.63 -21.62
N ALA A 143 -0.22 12.52 -22.96
CA ALA A 143 -0.30 13.68 -23.85
C ALA A 143 -1.58 14.49 -23.62
N LYS A 144 -2.72 13.82 -23.41
CA LYS A 144 -4.02 14.46 -23.15
C LYS A 144 -4.05 15.20 -21.80
N HIS A 145 -3.41 14.64 -20.78
CA HIS A 145 -3.46 15.15 -19.40
C HIS A 145 -2.21 15.96 -19.01
N GLY A 146 -1.23 16.11 -19.91
CA GLY A 146 -0.03 16.93 -19.70
C GLY A 146 1.03 16.27 -18.81
N PHE A 147 1.03 14.95 -18.67
CA PHE A 147 2.04 14.22 -17.89
C PHE A 147 3.33 14.02 -18.69
N THR A 148 4.47 14.16 -18.01
CA THR A 148 5.79 13.94 -18.62
C THR A 148 6.41 12.60 -18.25
N LYS A 149 6.08 12.04 -17.07
CA LYS A 149 6.59 10.74 -16.61
C LYS A 149 5.44 9.76 -16.36
N PRO A 150 5.61 8.47 -16.72
CA PRO A 150 4.57 7.46 -16.45
C PRO A 150 4.30 7.27 -14.95
N ILE A 151 5.28 7.52 -14.08
CA ILE A 151 5.11 7.45 -12.62
C ILE A 151 4.08 8.46 -12.10
N ASP A 152 3.97 9.63 -12.74
CA ASP A 152 3.01 10.67 -12.34
C ASP A 152 1.56 10.24 -12.60
N VAL A 153 1.33 9.51 -13.71
CA VAL A 153 0.03 8.91 -14.04
C VAL A 153 -0.36 7.88 -12.98
N TRP A 154 0.61 7.06 -12.56
CA TRP A 154 0.38 6.07 -11.53
C TRP A 154 0.06 6.70 -10.18
N PHE A 155 0.84 7.70 -9.75
CA PHE A 155 0.58 8.42 -8.49
C PHE A 155 -0.77 9.13 -8.48
N GLN A 156 -1.11 9.86 -9.54
CA GLN A 156 -2.44 10.48 -9.66
C GLN A 156 -3.56 9.44 -9.58
N SER A 157 -3.36 8.26 -10.17
CA SER A 157 -4.34 7.17 -10.11
C SER A 157 -4.50 6.63 -8.69
N LEU A 158 -3.41 6.47 -7.93
CA LEU A 158 -3.45 6.01 -6.54
C LEU A 158 -4.17 7.02 -5.63
N GLU A 159 -3.86 8.31 -5.78
CA GLU A 159 -4.52 9.38 -5.02
C GLU A 159 -6.03 9.41 -5.28
N ALA A 160 -6.43 9.38 -6.55
CA ALA A 160 -7.84 9.35 -6.92
C ALA A 160 -8.57 8.12 -6.37
N ILE A 161 -7.91 6.95 -6.29
CA ILE A 161 -8.49 5.76 -5.65
C ILE A 161 -8.64 5.93 -4.14
N ILE A 162 -7.65 6.53 -3.47
CA ILE A 162 -7.71 6.80 -2.02
C ILE A 162 -8.93 7.67 -1.71
N ASP A 163 -9.10 8.76 -2.47
CA ASP A 163 -10.16 9.76 -2.26
C ASP A 163 -11.54 9.33 -2.77
N LEU A 164 -11.62 8.28 -3.58
CA LEU A 164 -12.87 7.80 -4.16
C LEU A 164 -13.89 7.35 -3.09
N ASP A 165 -15.09 7.92 -3.13
CA ASP A 165 -16.25 7.39 -2.42
C ASP A 165 -16.99 6.34 -3.27
N ILE A 166 -17.26 5.17 -2.68
CA ILE A 166 -17.90 4.03 -3.38
C ILE A 166 -19.40 4.04 -3.11
N ASP A 167 -20.12 4.82 -3.90
CA ASP A 167 -21.57 5.00 -3.74
C ASP A 167 -22.39 3.72 -4.02
N THR A 168 -23.63 3.72 -3.51
CA THR A 168 -24.55 2.58 -3.63
C THR A 168 -25.17 2.41 -5.01
N GLU A 169 -25.19 3.45 -5.82
CA GLU A 169 -25.83 3.51 -7.13
C GLU A 169 -24.89 2.99 -8.24
N GLY A 170 -23.60 2.88 -7.95
CA GLY A 170 -22.55 2.40 -8.85
C GLY A 170 -21.94 3.49 -9.73
N CYS A 171 -22.31 4.75 -9.51
CA CYS A 171 -21.82 5.91 -10.28
C CYS A 171 -20.29 6.08 -10.18
N TRP A 172 -19.70 5.65 -9.07
CA TRP A 172 -18.26 5.65 -8.82
C TRP A 172 -17.47 4.92 -9.92
N THR A 173 -18.05 3.90 -10.57
CA THR A 173 -17.37 3.13 -11.62
C THR A 173 -17.12 3.95 -12.89
N GLN A 174 -18.11 4.75 -13.29
CA GLN A 174 -17.95 5.69 -14.39
C GLN A 174 -17.00 6.81 -13.98
N HIS A 175 -17.21 7.38 -12.78
CA HIS A 175 -16.39 8.47 -12.29
C HIS A 175 -14.90 8.11 -12.23
N ILE A 176 -14.54 6.95 -11.67
CA ILE A 176 -13.14 6.54 -11.60
C ILE A 176 -12.56 6.26 -12.99
N SER A 177 -13.34 5.68 -13.91
CA SER A 177 -12.91 5.40 -15.29
C SER A 177 -12.60 6.65 -16.09
N GLU A 178 -13.29 7.76 -15.80
CA GLU A 178 -13.04 9.07 -16.42
C GLU A 178 -11.92 9.85 -15.73
N SER A 179 -11.65 9.55 -14.45
CA SER A 179 -10.72 10.31 -13.61
C SER A 179 -9.27 9.82 -13.64
N ILE A 180 -9.04 8.54 -13.95
CA ILE A 180 -7.69 7.93 -13.93
C ILE A 180 -7.38 7.15 -15.20
N TYR A 181 -6.15 6.67 -15.33
CA TYR A 181 -5.73 5.85 -16.47
C TYR A 181 -6.55 4.55 -16.57
N PHE A 182 -7.17 4.32 -17.73
CA PHE A 182 -8.19 3.27 -17.93
C PHE A 182 -7.75 1.86 -17.49
N PRO A 183 -6.56 1.35 -17.81
CA PRO A 183 -6.11 0.04 -17.33
C PRO A 183 -6.04 -0.07 -15.80
N ILE A 184 -5.69 1.01 -15.10
CA ILE A 184 -5.70 1.04 -13.62
C ILE A 184 -7.15 1.05 -13.12
N ALA A 185 -8.02 1.89 -13.71
CA ALA A 185 -9.44 1.94 -13.38
C ALA A 185 -10.14 0.58 -13.55
N ALA A 186 -9.94 -0.07 -14.71
CA ALA A 186 -10.52 -1.37 -15.01
C ALA A 186 -10.06 -2.44 -14.02
N LYS A 187 -8.78 -2.44 -13.64
CA LYS A 187 -8.25 -3.35 -12.63
C LYS A 187 -8.87 -3.09 -11.25
N PHE A 188 -8.98 -1.82 -10.85
CA PHE A 188 -9.60 -1.43 -9.59
C PHE A 188 -11.08 -1.82 -9.53
N ILE A 189 -11.86 -1.54 -10.58
CA ILE A 189 -13.27 -1.92 -10.67
C ILE A 189 -13.43 -3.43 -10.54
N ARG A 190 -12.66 -4.21 -11.30
CA ARG A 190 -12.64 -5.68 -11.20
C ARG A 190 -12.30 -6.15 -9.79
N HIS A 191 -11.34 -5.52 -9.12
CA HIS A 191 -11.00 -5.84 -7.72
C HIS A 191 -12.16 -5.56 -6.76
N ILE A 192 -12.89 -4.47 -6.93
CA ILE A 192 -14.01 -4.10 -6.05
C ILE A 192 -15.28 -4.91 -6.35
N CYS A 193 -15.56 -5.22 -7.60
CA CYS A 193 -16.80 -5.88 -8.01
C CYS A 193 -16.70 -7.40 -8.00
N ASP A 194 -15.56 -7.96 -8.42
CA ASP A 194 -15.49 -9.39 -8.78
C ASP A 194 -14.69 -10.25 -7.80
N MET A 195 -14.02 -9.62 -6.82
CA MET A 195 -13.23 -10.34 -5.81
C MET A 195 -13.94 -10.41 -4.46
N TYR A 196 -13.63 -11.45 -3.68
CA TYR A 196 -14.02 -11.55 -2.28
C TYR A 196 -12.82 -11.31 -1.39
N MET A 197 -13.02 -10.58 -0.30
CA MET A 197 -12.00 -10.41 0.74
C MET A 197 -12.17 -11.51 1.78
N ALA A 198 -11.06 -12.20 2.08
CA ALA A 198 -10.97 -13.13 3.20
C ALA A 198 -9.81 -12.70 4.11
N ILE A 199 -10.01 -12.81 5.42
CA ILE A 199 -8.96 -12.64 6.42
C ILE A 199 -8.82 -14.00 7.11
N CYS A 200 -7.64 -14.57 7.03
CA CYS A 200 -7.36 -15.91 7.55
C CYS A 200 -6.26 -15.83 8.61
N THR A 201 -6.47 -16.54 9.71
CA THR A 201 -5.45 -16.81 10.72
C THR A 201 -5.13 -18.29 10.65
N PRO A 202 -3.84 -18.71 10.60
CA PRO A 202 -3.49 -20.12 10.57
C PRO A 202 -3.91 -20.77 11.89
N VAL A 203 -4.33 -22.03 11.82
CA VAL A 203 -4.80 -22.77 13.01
C VAL A 203 -3.62 -23.16 13.91
N ASN A 204 -2.48 -23.44 13.30
CA ASN A 204 -1.23 -23.67 14.01
C ASN A 204 -0.30 -22.46 13.82
N HIS A 205 0.24 -21.92 14.90
CA HIS A 205 1.22 -20.84 14.83
C HIS A 205 2.56 -21.26 14.21
N ASP A 206 2.81 -22.57 14.15
CA ASP A 206 3.98 -23.16 13.47
C ASP A 206 3.72 -23.42 11.97
N GLU A 207 2.48 -23.23 11.48
CA GLU A 207 2.18 -23.28 10.05
C GLU A 207 2.61 -21.98 9.39
N GLU A 208 3.69 -22.05 8.61
CA GLU A 208 4.12 -20.94 7.75
C GLU A 208 3.19 -20.81 6.55
N PHE A 209 2.75 -19.58 6.25
CA PHE A 209 2.25 -19.29 4.91
C PHE A 209 3.45 -19.33 3.96
N ILE A 210 3.43 -20.24 3.00
CA ILE A 210 4.41 -20.21 1.90
C ILE A 210 4.06 -19.03 1.01
N LEU A 211 4.69 -17.90 1.29
CA LEU A 211 4.78 -16.78 0.36
C LEU A 211 5.83 -17.18 -0.67
N THR A 212 5.41 -17.32 -1.92
CA THR A 212 6.38 -17.50 -3.00
C THR A 212 7.31 -16.30 -3.06
N ASP A 213 8.50 -16.49 -3.57
CA ASP A 213 9.50 -15.45 -3.92
C ASP A 213 8.96 -14.36 -4.87
N THR A 214 7.74 -14.51 -5.38
CA THR A 214 6.99 -13.52 -6.16
C THR A 214 5.93 -12.75 -5.36
N CYS A 215 5.65 -13.13 -4.10
CA CYS A 215 4.69 -12.48 -3.21
C CYS A 215 5.35 -11.34 -2.43
N TYR A 216 5.50 -10.19 -3.07
CA TYR A 216 6.02 -8.96 -2.43
C TYR A 216 4.95 -8.20 -1.62
N ASN A 217 3.67 -8.56 -1.81
CA ASN A 217 2.52 -8.00 -1.10
C ASN A 217 1.55 -9.14 -0.73
N VAL A 218 0.92 -9.08 0.45
CA VAL A 218 -0.19 -9.98 0.85
C VAL A 218 -1.58 -9.42 0.44
N PRO A 219 -1.85 -9.19 -0.85
CA PRO A 219 -3.24 -9.14 -1.32
C PRO A 219 -3.44 -9.91 -2.62
N SER A 220 -3.01 -11.17 -2.70
CA SER A 220 -3.41 -12.02 -3.84
C SER A 220 -3.06 -13.49 -3.61
N PHE A 221 -4.00 -14.26 -3.04
CA PHE A 221 -4.22 -15.60 -3.57
C PHE A 221 -5.06 -15.41 -4.85
N THR A 222 -4.42 -15.06 -5.96
CA THR A 222 -5.04 -15.19 -7.29
C THR A 222 -4.98 -16.67 -7.66
N GLY A 223 -5.90 -17.44 -7.11
CA GLY A 223 -6.16 -18.82 -7.48
C GLY A 223 -7.60 -18.95 -7.92
N LEU A 224 -7.84 -18.79 -9.23
CA LEU A 224 -9.01 -19.38 -9.85
C LEU A 224 -8.95 -20.89 -9.56
N HIS A 225 -10.04 -21.43 -9.01
CA HIS A 225 -10.30 -22.85 -8.71
C HIS A 225 -9.72 -23.48 -7.42
N ARG A 226 -10.70 -23.88 -6.58
CA ARG A 226 -10.81 -25.15 -5.83
C ARG A 226 -10.42 -25.14 -4.35
N PHE A 227 -11.31 -24.61 -3.52
CA PHE A 227 -11.60 -25.20 -2.19
C PHE A 227 -13.11 -25.36 -2.00
N LEU A 228 -13.67 -26.35 -2.70
CA LEU A 228 -14.88 -27.06 -2.27
C LEU A 228 -14.48 -28.53 -2.11
N ARG A 229 -14.25 -28.95 -0.85
CA ARG A 229 -14.70 -30.22 -0.23
C ARG A 229 -13.88 -30.57 1.02
N GLY A 230 -14.61 -30.90 2.09
CA GLY A 230 -14.12 -31.39 3.39
C GLY A 230 -13.97 -30.22 4.37
N PHE A 231 -14.98 -29.85 5.16
CA PHE A 231 -15.90 -30.65 5.97
C PHE A 231 -17.21 -29.90 6.18
#